data_AF-A0A959STF5-F1
#
_entry.id   AF-A0A959STF5-F1
#
_cell.length_a   1.000
_cell.length_b   1.000
_cell.length_c   1.000
_cell.angle_alpha   90.00
_cell.angle_beta   90.00
_cell.angle_gamma   90.00
#
_symmetry.space_group_name_H-M   'P 1'
#
loop_
_entity.id
_entity.type
_entity.pdbx_description
1 polymer ?
#
loop_
_entity_poly.entity_id
_entity_poly.type
_entity_poly.pdbx_seq_one_letter_code
_entity_poly.pdbx_strand_id
1 'polypeptide(L)'
;MRVTISVAFAAILLVSIGACKTADKKAPEIAADFCNCFKDIEKNLGEDVKKMVADAAMSADPEKFMEEAMLNIDEERALEIGKEMVMLGELEDANSKVGRCIKDVEAKYKNVYSFNQEKTANKIIAELEGKPGCGFTASLMKLGIRMKDQ
;
A
#
# COMPACT_ATOMS: atom_id res chain seq x y z
N MET A 1 16.47 65.12 17.54
CA MET A 1 16.39 63.83 18.27
C MET A 1 15.95 62.75 17.28
N ARG A 2 16.80 61.74 17.08
CA ARG A 2 16.52 60.57 16.23
C ARG A 2 15.87 59.50 17.10
N VAL A 3 14.67 59.05 16.75
CA VAL A 3 14.01 57.90 17.40
C VAL A 3 14.33 56.67 16.57
N THR A 4 15.18 55.79 17.11
CA THR A 4 15.50 54.47 16.57
C THR A 4 14.31 53.53 16.73
N ILE A 5 13.73 53.12 15.60
CA ILE A 5 12.69 52.10 15.50
C ILE A 5 13.40 50.76 15.25
N SER A 6 13.61 49.97 16.30
CA SER A 6 14.05 48.57 16.21
C SER A 6 12.82 47.67 16.11
N VAL A 7 12.31 47.48 14.90
CA VAL A 7 11.28 46.47 14.62
C VAL A 7 12.00 45.20 14.17
N ALA A 8 12.22 44.30 15.12
CA ALA A 8 12.64 42.93 14.86
C ALA A 8 11.44 42.15 14.31
N PHE A 9 11.24 42.19 13.00
CA PHE A 9 10.37 41.27 12.27
C PHE A 9 11.24 40.34 11.43
N ALA A 10 11.71 39.27 12.05
CA ALA A 10 12.25 38.11 11.35
C ALA A 10 11.27 36.95 11.55
N ALA A 11 10.10 37.05 10.93
CA ALA A 11 9.25 35.90 10.70
C ALA A 11 9.92 35.05 9.61
N ILE A 12 10.78 34.13 10.05
CA ILE A 12 11.33 33.06 9.22
C ILE A 12 10.15 32.11 8.91
N LEU A 13 9.38 32.46 7.89
CA LEU A 13 8.54 31.51 7.16
C LEU A 13 9.50 30.61 6.37
N LEU A 14 10.00 29.56 7.02
CA LEU A 14 10.57 28.41 6.31
C LEU A 14 9.46 27.76 5.52
N VAL A 15 9.29 28.23 4.29
CA VAL A 15 8.51 27.56 3.26
C VAL A 15 9.17 26.20 3.03
N SER A 16 8.54 25.15 3.53
CA SER A 16 8.90 23.75 3.33
C SER A 16 8.58 23.29 1.91
N ILE A 17 9.22 23.89 0.90
CA ILE A 17 9.10 23.53 -0.54
C ILE A 17 9.85 22.20 -0.86
N GLY A 18 10.48 21.56 0.12
CA GLY A 18 11.31 20.37 -0.09
C GLY A 18 10.56 19.04 -0.13
N ALA A 19 9.37 18.92 0.47
CA ALA A 19 8.78 17.60 0.75
C ALA A 19 8.18 16.89 -0.48
N CYS A 20 7.69 17.64 -1.49
CA CYS A 20 7.04 17.04 -2.66
C CYS A 20 8.00 16.39 -3.67
N LYS A 21 9.28 16.80 -3.73
CA LYS A 21 10.24 16.22 -4.71
C LYS A 21 10.94 14.96 -4.20
N THR A 22 10.94 14.71 -2.89
CA THR A 22 11.66 13.59 -2.28
C THR A 22 10.82 12.31 -2.29
N ALA A 23 9.50 12.42 -2.09
CA ALA A 23 8.57 11.30 -2.15
C ALA A 23 8.59 10.61 -3.52
N ASP A 24 8.53 11.41 -4.59
CA ASP A 24 8.47 10.91 -5.98
C ASP A 24 9.73 10.14 -6.38
N LYS A 25 10.90 10.57 -5.89
CA LYS A 25 12.17 9.88 -6.16
C LYS A 25 12.32 8.56 -5.40
N LYS A 26 11.55 8.39 -4.32
CA LYS A 26 11.63 7.23 -3.44
C LYS A 26 10.57 6.17 -3.74
N ALA A 27 9.53 6.49 -4.51
CA ALA A 27 8.50 5.54 -4.93
C ALA A 27 9.06 4.20 -5.48
N PRO A 28 10.11 4.16 -6.32
CA PRO A 28 10.67 2.89 -6.80
C PRO A 28 11.31 2.02 -5.70
N GLU A 29 11.92 2.67 -4.70
CA GLU A 29 12.54 1.99 -3.55
C GLU A 29 11.47 1.46 -2.60
N ILE A 30 10.43 2.27 -2.33
CA ILE A 30 9.32 1.88 -1.46
C ILE A 30 8.53 0.72 -2.09
N ALA A 31 8.29 0.78 -3.40
CA ALA A 31 7.68 -0.32 -4.15
C ALA A 31 8.49 -1.62 -4.03
N ALA A 32 9.82 -1.56 -4.17
CA ALA A 32 10.67 -2.73 -4.02
C ALA A 32 10.59 -3.32 -2.61
N ASP A 33 10.61 -2.47 -1.59
CA ASP A 33 10.54 -2.91 -0.19
C ASP A 33 9.18 -3.55 0.14
N PHE A 34 8.06 -2.96 -0.31
CA PHE A 34 6.75 -3.59 -0.18
C PHE A 34 6.70 -4.93 -0.91
N CYS A 35 7.09 -4.98 -2.18
CA CYS A 35 7.11 -6.23 -2.95
C CYS A 35 7.89 -7.34 -2.22
N ASN A 36 8.99 -6.99 -1.54
CA ASN A 36 9.74 -7.95 -0.73
C ASN A 36 8.97 -8.41 0.53
N CYS A 37 8.16 -7.55 1.15
CA CYS A 37 7.32 -7.94 2.29
C CYS A 37 6.28 -9.00 1.91
N PHE A 38 5.67 -8.89 0.73
CA PHE A 38 4.57 -9.78 0.32
C PHE A 38 5.05 -11.03 -0.41
N LYS A 39 6.31 -11.08 -0.84
CA LYS A 39 6.88 -12.17 -1.65
C LYS A 39 6.69 -13.56 -1.05
N ASP A 40 6.82 -13.67 0.27
CA ASP A 40 6.68 -14.97 0.94
C ASP A 40 5.22 -15.39 1.08
N ILE A 41 4.31 -14.43 1.26
CA ILE A 41 2.87 -14.71 1.27
C ILE A 41 2.42 -15.10 -0.13
N GLU A 42 2.78 -14.33 -1.15
CA GLU A 42 2.42 -14.59 -2.54
C GLU A 42 2.82 -16.00 -3.00
N LYS A 43 3.99 -16.50 -2.58
CA LYS A 43 4.45 -17.86 -2.92
C LYS A 43 3.57 -18.97 -2.32
N ASN A 44 2.91 -18.69 -1.20
CA ASN A 44 2.07 -19.65 -0.49
C ASN A 44 0.59 -19.56 -0.90
N LEU A 45 0.24 -18.63 -1.79
CA LEU A 45 -1.11 -18.50 -2.35
C LEU A 45 -1.21 -19.29 -3.66
N GLY A 46 -2.35 -19.95 -3.83
CA GLY A 46 -2.78 -20.52 -5.09
C GLY A 46 -3.08 -19.44 -6.13
N GLU A 47 -3.06 -19.85 -7.39
CA GLU A 47 -3.34 -18.94 -8.52
C GLU A 47 -4.76 -18.37 -8.46
N ASP A 48 -5.72 -19.11 -7.93
CA ASP A 48 -7.11 -18.66 -7.80
C ASP A 48 -7.24 -17.46 -6.87
N VAL A 49 -6.56 -17.47 -5.72
CA VAL A 49 -6.58 -16.35 -4.78
C VAL A 49 -5.87 -15.15 -5.35
N LYS A 50 -4.71 -15.35 -6.00
CA LYS A 50 -4.01 -14.24 -6.69
C LYS A 50 -4.90 -13.62 -7.76
N LYS A 51 -5.59 -14.46 -8.55
CA LYS A 51 -6.53 -14.02 -9.58
C LYS A 51 -7.73 -13.30 -8.97
N MET A 52 -8.31 -13.82 -7.89
CA MET A 52 -9.43 -13.21 -7.19
C MET A 52 -9.05 -11.80 -6.69
N VAL A 53 -7.88 -11.64 -6.06
CA VAL A 53 -7.38 -10.34 -5.61
C VAL A 53 -7.17 -9.38 -6.79
N ALA A 54 -6.59 -9.87 -7.89
CA ALA A 54 -6.37 -9.06 -9.10
C ALA A 54 -7.70 -8.60 -9.74
N ASP A 55 -8.66 -9.51 -9.89
CA ASP A 55 -9.97 -9.21 -10.48
C ASP A 55 -10.77 -8.26 -9.57
N ALA A 56 -10.76 -8.49 -8.24
CA ALA A 56 -11.37 -7.58 -7.26
C ALA A 56 -10.77 -6.17 -7.33
N ALA A 57 -9.44 -6.06 -7.46
CA ALA A 57 -8.76 -4.77 -7.62
C ALA A 57 -9.19 -3.99 -8.87
N MET A 58 -9.79 -4.66 -9.86
CA MET A 58 -10.30 -4.09 -11.11
C MET A 58 -11.83 -3.97 -11.18
N SER A 59 -12.59 -4.69 -10.35
CA SER A 59 -14.06 -4.69 -10.31
C SER A 59 -14.62 -3.32 -9.95
N ALA A 60 -15.75 -2.87 -10.51
CA ALA A 60 -16.38 -1.60 -10.09
C ALA A 60 -16.69 -1.54 -8.58
N ASP A 61 -17.04 -2.69 -7.99
CA ASP A 61 -17.33 -2.87 -6.57
C ASP A 61 -16.48 -4.05 -6.05
N PRO A 62 -15.32 -3.78 -5.40
CA PRO A 62 -14.41 -4.83 -4.96
C PRO A 62 -14.98 -5.72 -3.86
N GLU A 63 -15.69 -5.14 -2.88
CA GLU A 63 -16.28 -5.89 -1.77
C GLU A 63 -17.34 -6.87 -2.30
N LYS A 64 -18.27 -6.36 -3.10
CA LYS A 64 -19.30 -7.20 -3.73
C LYS A 64 -18.69 -8.27 -4.65
N PHE A 65 -17.64 -7.94 -5.39
CA PHE A 65 -16.97 -8.94 -6.24
C PHE A 65 -16.38 -10.08 -5.41
N MET A 66 -15.70 -9.76 -4.30
CA MET A 66 -15.14 -10.79 -3.42
C MET A 66 -16.24 -11.64 -2.79
N GLU A 67 -17.35 -11.04 -2.34
CA GLU A 67 -18.51 -11.77 -1.83
C GLU A 67 -19.09 -12.73 -2.88
N GLU A 68 -19.37 -12.24 -4.09
CA GLU A 68 -19.91 -13.07 -5.18
C GLU A 68 -18.91 -14.15 -5.62
N ALA A 69 -17.61 -13.85 -5.65
CA ALA A 69 -16.59 -14.84 -5.98
C ALA A 69 -16.58 -15.97 -4.95
N MET A 70 -16.67 -15.66 -3.65
CA MET A 70 -16.73 -16.66 -2.58
C MET A 70 -18.00 -17.51 -2.63
N LEU A 71 -19.14 -16.93 -3.00
CA LEU A 71 -20.41 -17.67 -3.12
C LEU A 71 -20.45 -18.64 -4.32
N ASN A 72 -19.63 -18.39 -5.35
CA ASN A 72 -19.59 -19.21 -6.57
C ASN A 72 -18.50 -20.30 -6.55
N ILE A 73 -17.75 -20.41 -5.45
CA ILE A 73 -16.72 -21.43 -5.26
C ILE A 73 -17.37 -22.71 -4.70
N ASP A 74 -16.95 -23.87 -5.21
CA ASP A 74 -17.40 -25.15 -4.68
C ASP A 74 -16.88 -25.41 -3.24
N GLU A 75 -17.55 -26.28 -2.50
CA GLU A 75 -17.30 -26.46 -1.06
C GLU A 75 -15.89 -26.97 -0.73
N GLU A 76 -15.29 -27.78 -1.62
CA GLU A 76 -13.94 -28.32 -1.46
C GLU A 76 -12.90 -27.21 -1.65
N ARG A 77 -13.08 -26.37 -2.68
CA ARG A 77 -12.20 -25.25 -3.00
C ARG A 77 -12.39 -24.07 -2.05
N ALA A 78 -13.58 -23.89 -1.49
CA ALA A 78 -13.87 -22.85 -0.51
C ALA A 78 -13.03 -23.02 0.76
N LEU A 79 -12.77 -24.26 1.17
CA LEU A 79 -11.97 -24.55 2.35
C LEU A 79 -10.47 -24.27 2.12
N GLU A 80 -9.96 -24.54 0.92
CA GLU A 80 -8.59 -24.19 0.54
C GLU A 80 -8.40 -22.68 0.44
N ILE A 81 -9.30 -22.00 -0.28
CA ILE A 81 -9.29 -20.54 -0.41
C ILE A 81 -9.45 -19.85 0.95
N GLY A 82 -10.30 -20.39 1.83
CA GLY A 82 -10.45 -19.87 3.19
C GLY A 82 -9.15 -19.88 3.99
N LYS A 83 -8.33 -20.93 3.87
CA LYS A 83 -7.01 -20.99 4.52
C LYS A 83 -6.05 -19.94 3.96
N GLU A 84 -6.09 -19.73 2.65
CA GLU A 84 -5.28 -18.72 1.98
C GLU A 84 -5.72 -17.29 2.34
N MET A 85 -7.03 -17.05 2.48
CA MET A 85 -7.56 -15.78 2.97
C MET A 85 -7.15 -15.51 4.43
N VAL A 86 -7.07 -16.53 5.27
CA VAL A 86 -6.53 -16.38 6.64
C VAL A 86 -5.05 -15.97 6.59
N MET A 87 -4.25 -16.49 5.66
CA MET A 87 -2.87 -16.02 5.47
C MET A 87 -2.81 -14.56 5.02
N LEU A 88 -3.77 -14.09 4.22
CA LEU A 88 -3.90 -12.67 3.91
C LEU A 88 -4.35 -11.85 5.13
N GLY A 89 -5.08 -12.43 6.07
CA GLY A 89 -5.38 -11.81 7.37
C GLY A 89 -4.13 -11.48 8.20
N GLU A 90 -2.99 -12.15 7.96
CA GLU A 90 -1.72 -11.78 8.61
C GLU A 90 -1.28 -10.35 8.28
N LEU A 91 -1.77 -9.76 7.19
CA LEU A 91 -1.51 -8.38 6.82
C LEU A 91 -2.03 -7.38 7.85
N GLU A 92 -3.13 -7.73 8.52
CA GLU A 92 -3.76 -6.89 9.54
C GLU A 92 -3.12 -7.08 10.93
N ASP A 93 -2.48 -8.24 11.15
CA ASP A 93 -1.71 -8.48 12.38
C ASP A 93 -0.35 -7.78 12.31
N ALA A 94 -0.25 -6.68 13.04
CA ALA A 94 0.98 -5.96 13.32
C ALA A 94 2.17 -6.83 13.80
N ASN A 95 1.91 -7.99 14.41
CA ASN A 95 2.90 -8.92 14.93
C ASN A 95 3.20 -10.09 13.98
N SER A 96 2.55 -10.16 12.81
CA SER A 96 2.93 -11.14 11.80
C SER A 96 4.27 -10.77 11.17
N LYS A 97 4.86 -11.70 10.39
CA LYS A 97 6.10 -11.42 9.65
C LYS A 97 5.89 -10.28 8.65
N VAL A 98 4.79 -10.32 7.91
CA VAL A 98 4.45 -9.32 6.90
C VAL A 98 4.05 -7.98 7.53
N GLY A 99 3.28 -7.99 8.62
CA GLY A 99 2.85 -6.79 9.33
C GLY A 99 4.02 -6.04 9.93
N ARG A 100 5.01 -6.75 10.50
CA ARG A 100 6.29 -6.14 10.91
C ARG A 100 7.06 -5.56 9.73
N CYS A 101 7.14 -6.28 8.61
CA CYS A 101 7.83 -5.79 7.43
C CYS A 101 7.20 -4.49 6.91
N ILE A 102 5.87 -4.45 6.81
CA ILE A 102 5.12 -3.24 6.42
C ILE A 102 5.46 -2.09 7.37
N LYS A 103 5.41 -2.30 8.70
CA LYS A 103 5.78 -1.28 9.68
C LYS A 103 7.22 -0.80 9.55
N ASP A 104 8.16 -1.68 9.23
CA ASP A 104 9.56 -1.31 9.02
C ASP A 104 9.71 -0.43 7.77
N VAL A 105 9.00 -0.74 6.69
CA VAL A 105 8.94 0.10 5.49
C VAL A 105 8.31 1.45 5.83
N GLU A 106 7.18 1.48 6.53
CA GLU A 106 6.55 2.73 6.97
C GLU A 106 7.48 3.58 7.82
N ALA A 107 8.17 2.98 8.79
CA ALA A 107 9.12 3.65 9.65
C ALA A 107 10.34 4.18 8.87
N LYS A 108 10.85 3.41 7.91
CA LYS A 108 11.97 3.78 7.03
C LYS A 108 11.65 5.01 6.17
N TYR A 109 10.40 5.14 5.73
CA TYR A 109 9.98 6.21 4.81
C TYR A 109 9.09 7.29 5.41
N LYS A 110 8.80 7.25 6.72
CA LYS A 110 7.89 8.19 7.43
C LYS A 110 8.15 9.69 7.19
N ASN A 111 9.39 10.07 6.90
CA ASN A 111 9.80 11.47 6.72
C ASN A 111 9.78 11.93 5.26
N VAL A 112 9.57 11.01 4.32
CA VAL A 112 9.55 11.27 2.87
C VAL A 112 8.25 10.79 2.23
N TYR A 113 7.36 10.17 3.00
CA TYR A 113 6.18 9.49 2.49
C TYR A 113 5.01 9.57 3.47
N SER A 114 3.80 9.76 2.94
CA SER A 114 2.54 9.66 3.67
C SER A 114 1.66 8.60 3.00
N PHE A 115 1.43 7.49 3.69
CA PHE A 115 0.63 6.35 3.23
C PHE A 115 -0.88 6.63 3.15
N ASN A 116 -1.31 7.77 3.66
CA ASN A 116 -2.70 8.20 3.61
C ASN A 116 -3.03 9.05 2.38
N GLN A 117 -2.05 9.30 1.50
CA GLN A 117 -2.28 10.05 0.27
C GLN A 117 -2.45 9.09 -0.91
N GLU A 118 -3.68 9.01 -1.43
CA GLU A 118 -4.06 8.17 -2.58
C GLU A 118 -3.12 8.39 -3.78
N LYS A 119 -2.81 9.65 -4.12
CA LYS A 119 -1.85 10.00 -5.19
C LYS A 119 -0.49 9.34 -5.03
N THR A 120 -0.02 9.22 -3.80
CA THR A 120 1.29 8.65 -3.49
C THR A 120 1.24 7.13 -3.55
N ALA A 121 0.15 6.54 -3.04
CA ALA A 121 -0.10 5.10 -3.13
C ALA A 121 -0.22 4.66 -4.61
N ASN A 122 -0.92 5.43 -5.45
CA ASN A 122 -1.02 5.19 -6.89
C ASN A 122 0.34 5.23 -7.60
N LYS A 123 1.28 6.08 -7.15
CA LYS A 123 2.66 6.07 -7.68
C LYS A 123 3.42 4.80 -7.31
N ILE A 124 3.29 4.33 -6.08
CA ILE A 124 3.89 3.05 -5.67
C ILE A 124 3.30 1.90 -6.49
N ILE A 125 1.97 1.88 -6.68
CA ILE A 125 1.29 0.85 -7.47
C ILE A 125 1.86 0.84 -8.91
N ALA A 126 2.00 2.01 -9.55
CA ALA A 126 2.60 2.08 -10.88
C ALA A 126 4.04 1.54 -10.93
N GLU A 127 4.85 1.83 -9.91
CA GLU A 127 6.22 1.27 -9.78
C GLU A 127 6.22 -0.24 -9.53
N LEU A 128 5.23 -0.78 -8.83
CA LEU A 128 5.05 -2.23 -8.61
C LEU A 128 4.60 -2.94 -9.90
N GLU A 129 3.66 -2.36 -10.64
CA GLU A 129 3.18 -2.88 -11.92
C GLU A 129 4.31 -2.99 -12.95
N GLY A 130 5.28 -2.06 -12.91
CA GLY A 130 6.48 -2.09 -13.74
C GLY A 130 7.56 -3.09 -13.31
N LYS A 131 7.42 -3.79 -12.16
CA LYS A 131 8.43 -4.70 -11.61
C LYS A 131 8.02 -6.17 -11.74
N PRO A 132 8.88 -7.03 -12.34
CA PRO A 132 8.63 -8.46 -12.41
C PRO A 132 8.47 -9.08 -11.02
N GLY A 133 7.41 -9.87 -10.83
CA GLY A 133 7.13 -10.57 -9.57
C GLY A 133 6.59 -9.68 -8.45
N CYS A 134 6.06 -8.49 -8.77
CA CYS A 134 5.40 -7.59 -7.82
C CYS A 134 3.92 -7.32 -8.16
N GLY A 135 3.38 -8.02 -9.17
CA GLY A 135 2.01 -7.81 -9.67
C GLY A 135 0.93 -8.14 -8.64
N PHE A 136 1.15 -9.16 -7.81
CA PHE A 136 0.27 -9.46 -6.70
C PHE A 136 0.25 -8.32 -5.68
N THR A 137 1.43 -7.82 -5.28
CA THR A 137 1.52 -6.66 -4.37
C THR A 137 0.84 -5.42 -4.94
N ALA A 138 1.00 -5.15 -6.23
CA ALA A 138 0.31 -4.04 -6.90
C ALA A 138 -1.22 -4.19 -6.79
N SER A 139 -1.74 -5.39 -7.08
CA SER A 139 -3.17 -5.71 -7.02
C SER A 139 -3.71 -5.56 -5.60
N LEU A 140 -2.98 -6.07 -4.61
CA LEU A 140 -3.34 -5.99 -3.20
C LEU A 140 -3.39 -4.55 -2.69
N MET A 141 -2.38 -3.73 -3.02
CA MET A 141 -2.38 -2.31 -2.66
C MET A 141 -3.53 -1.56 -3.33
N LYS A 142 -3.79 -1.85 -4.61
CA LYS A 142 -4.90 -1.25 -5.36
C LYS A 142 -6.25 -1.62 -4.75
N LEU A 143 -6.45 -2.88 -4.40
CA LEU A 143 -7.64 -3.35 -3.69
C LEU A 143 -7.84 -2.59 -2.37
N GLY A 144 -6.79 -2.50 -1.54
CA GLY A 144 -6.85 -1.82 -0.24
C GLY A 144 -7.13 -0.31 -0.31
N ILE A 145 -6.77 0.37 -1.40
CA ILE A 145 -7.21 1.76 -1.63
C ILE A 145 -8.71 1.78 -1.91
N ARG A 146 -9.16 0.93 -2.83
CA ARG A 146 -10.54 0.94 -3.33
C ARG A 146 -11.56 0.48 -2.28
N MET A 147 -11.16 -0.39 -1.36
CA MET A 147 -11.99 -0.78 -0.21
C MET A 147 -12.10 0.32 0.87
N LYS A 148 -11.22 1.34 0.87
CA LYS A 148 -11.31 2.48 1.80
C LYS A 148 -12.21 3.61 1.29
N ASP A 149 -12.50 3.61 -0.01
CA ASP A 149 -13.31 4.64 -0.69
C ASP A 149 -14.82 4.28 -0.72
N GLN A 150 -15.19 3.11 -0.19
CA GLN A 150 -16.57 2.63 -0.01
C GLN A 150 -17.06 2.90 1.42
#